data_AF-A0A7X7KZN4-F1
#
_entry.id   AF-A0A7X7KZN4-F1
#
_cell.length_a   1.000
_cell.length_b   1.000
_cell.length_c   1.000
_cell.angle_alpha   90.00
_cell.angle_beta   90.00
_cell.angle_gamma   90.00
#
_symmetry.space_group_name_H-M   'P 1'
#
loop_
_entity.id
_entity.type
_entity.pdbx_description
1 polymer ?
#
loop_
_entity_poly.entity_id
_entity_poly.type
_entity_poly.pdbx_seq_one_letter_code
_entity_poly.pdbx_strand_id
1 'polypeptide(L)'
;MKTLLATLFSLAAAAAFAQDAAPSVDTIVAQANRMSYYQGRNGRAKVSMTIKDSQGRARTREFTILRMDLEPAGATNDVFTGDQKMYVYFERPADVNKMAYLVHKHVDGRDDDRWLFMPGLNLVKRVAASDKRTSFVGSDFFYEDVSGRSP
;
A
#
# COMPACT_ATOMS: atom_id res chain seq x y z
N MET A 1 3.96 53.38 -38.25
CA MET A 1 4.38 51.97 -38.46
C MET A 1 5.61 51.53 -37.64
N LYS A 2 6.28 52.40 -36.86
CA LYS A 2 7.46 52.02 -36.05
C LYS A 2 7.15 51.69 -34.57
N THR A 3 5.95 51.98 -34.09
CA THR A 3 5.54 51.79 -32.69
C THR A 3 4.73 50.51 -32.44
N LEU A 4 4.31 49.79 -33.49
CA LEU A 4 3.53 48.55 -33.36
C LEU A 4 4.40 47.28 -33.21
N LEU A 5 5.67 47.33 -33.63
CA LEU A 5 6.58 46.18 -33.55
C LEU A 5 7.20 46.00 -32.14
N ALA A 6 7.31 47.07 -31.35
CA ALA A 6 7.92 47.01 -30.02
C ALA A 6 7.00 46.36 -28.97
N THR A 7 5.68 46.47 -29.15
CA THR A 7 4.66 45.89 -28.27
C THR A 7 4.44 44.39 -28.50
N LEU A 8 4.71 43.89 -29.71
CA LEU A 8 4.63 42.45 -29.99
C LEU A 8 5.82 41.67 -29.41
N PHE A 9 6.99 42.32 -29.28
CA PHE A 9 8.19 41.68 -28.74
C PHE A 9 8.20 41.61 -27.20
N SER A 10 7.45 42.50 -26.53
CA SER A 10 7.33 42.52 -25.07
C SER A 10 6.30 41.51 -24.53
N LEU A 11 5.35 41.06 -25.36
CA LEU A 11 4.37 40.03 -24.97
C LEU A 11 4.92 38.59 -25.11
N ALA A 12 5.93 38.38 -25.97
CA ALA A 12 6.56 37.07 -26.14
C ALA A 12 7.56 36.72 -25.03
N ALA A 13 8.11 37.73 -24.32
CA ALA A 13 9.06 37.52 -23.22
C ALA A 13 8.39 37.09 -21.90
N ALA A 14 7.08 37.36 -21.73
CA ALA A 14 6.34 36.98 -20.52
C ALA A 14 5.86 35.52 -20.52
N ALA A 15 5.96 34.81 -21.65
CA ALA A 15 5.62 33.39 -21.76
C ALA A 15 6.82 32.46 -21.48
N ALA A 16 8.01 33.03 -21.25
CA ALA A 16 9.21 32.27 -20.94
C ALA A 16 9.37 32.18 -19.41
N PHE A 17 9.31 30.94 -18.90
CA PHE A 17 9.69 30.51 -17.54
C PHE A 17 8.66 30.67 -16.41
N ALA A 18 7.49 30.06 -16.58
CA ALA A 18 6.90 29.30 -15.47
C ALA A 18 7.15 27.82 -15.73
N GLN A 19 8.41 27.40 -15.67
CA GLN A 19 8.71 25.97 -15.57
C GLN A 19 8.52 25.63 -14.10
N ASP A 20 7.36 25.04 -13.75
CA ASP A 20 7.13 24.55 -12.39
C ASP A 20 8.35 23.74 -11.96
N ALA A 21 8.96 24.14 -10.85
CA ALA A 21 10.08 23.40 -10.29
C ALA A 21 9.62 21.97 -10.06
N ALA A 22 10.43 21.00 -10.51
CA ALA A 22 10.09 19.59 -10.32
C ALA A 22 9.83 19.32 -8.83
N PRO A 23 8.78 18.54 -8.48
CA PRO A 23 8.46 18.26 -7.09
C PRO A 23 9.64 17.56 -6.39
N SER A 24 9.78 17.79 -5.09
CA SER A 24 10.80 17.09 -4.27
C SER A 24 10.58 15.58 -4.27
N VAL A 25 11.65 14.82 -4.00
CA VAL A 25 11.57 13.36 -3.84
C VAL A 25 10.50 12.97 -2.81
N ASP A 26 10.47 13.65 -1.66
CA ASP A 26 9.48 13.39 -0.61
C ASP A 26 8.04 13.60 -1.10
N THR A 27 7.82 14.66 -1.90
CA THR A 27 6.51 14.92 -2.50
C THR A 27 6.09 13.79 -3.44
N ILE A 28 7.02 13.34 -4.29
CA ILE A 28 6.76 12.25 -5.24
C ILE A 28 6.47 10.95 -4.48
N VAL A 29 7.27 10.60 -3.48
CA VAL A 29 7.11 9.38 -2.67
C VAL A 29 5.78 9.41 -1.90
N ALA A 30 5.42 10.55 -1.30
CA ALA A 30 4.17 10.71 -0.58
C ALA A 30 2.96 10.56 -1.52
N GLN A 31 2.99 11.20 -2.69
CA GLN A 31 1.94 11.08 -3.70
C GLN A 31 1.81 9.65 -4.23
N ALA A 32 2.93 8.98 -4.54
CA ALA A 32 2.92 7.60 -5.00
C ALA A 32 2.34 6.65 -3.95
N ASN A 33 2.78 6.75 -2.68
CA ASN A 33 2.23 5.95 -1.59
C ASN A 33 0.73 6.17 -1.41
N ARG A 34 0.30 7.43 -1.45
CA ARG A 34 -1.12 7.77 -1.36
C ARG A 34 -1.92 7.11 -2.47
N MET A 35 -1.47 7.23 -3.72
CA MET A 35 -2.14 6.61 -4.85
C MET A 35 -2.14 5.08 -4.76
N SER A 36 -1.15 4.45 -4.14
CA SER A 36 -1.14 3.00 -3.96
C SER A 36 -2.09 2.50 -2.87
N TYR A 37 -2.20 3.20 -1.74
CA TYR A 37 -2.84 2.65 -0.53
C TYR A 37 -4.16 3.30 -0.13
N TYR A 38 -4.44 4.53 -0.56
CA TYR A 38 -5.57 5.35 -0.10
C TYR A 38 -6.53 5.76 -1.23
N GLN A 39 -6.86 4.83 -2.12
CA GLN A 39 -7.79 5.09 -3.25
C GLN A 39 -9.27 5.14 -2.83
N GLY A 40 -9.59 4.96 -1.55
CA GLY A 40 -10.95 5.03 -1.02
C GLY A 40 -11.12 4.29 0.29
N ARG A 41 -12.23 4.59 1.00
CA ARG A 41 -12.52 4.13 2.37
C ARG A 41 -12.34 2.63 2.60
N ASN A 42 -12.78 1.80 1.67
CA ASN A 42 -12.69 0.35 1.78
C ASN A 42 -12.12 -0.24 0.49
N GLY A 43 -11.37 -1.33 0.61
CA GLY A 43 -10.84 -2.10 -0.50
C GLY A 43 -11.15 -3.59 -0.34
N ARG A 44 -11.36 -4.26 -1.47
CA ARG A 44 -11.46 -5.71 -1.54
C ARG A 44 -10.71 -6.22 -2.76
N ALA A 45 -9.87 -7.23 -2.56
CA ALA A 45 -9.18 -7.94 -3.64
C ALA A 45 -9.35 -9.45 -3.44
N LYS A 46 -9.71 -10.16 -4.51
CA LYS A 46 -9.64 -11.62 -4.55
C LYS A 46 -8.35 -11.99 -5.26
N VAL A 47 -7.52 -12.80 -4.61
CA VAL A 47 -6.17 -13.11 -5.06
C VAL A 47 -6.06 -14.62 -5.33
N SER A 48 -5.48 -14.96 -6.47
CA SER A 48 -4.96 -16.30 -6.75
C SER A 48 -3.43 -16.19 -6.85
N MET A 49 -2.73 -16.86 -5.94
CA MET A 49 -1.28 -16.84 -5.84
C MET A 49 -0.73 -18.20 -6.23
N THR A 50 0.25 -18.21 -7.14
CA THR A 50 1.02 -19.41 -7.49
C THR A 50 2.47 -19.21 -7.06
N ILE A 51 2.98 -20.10 -6.21
CA ILE A 51 4.36 -20.12 -5.73
C ILE A 51 5.06 -21.27 -6.41
N LYS A 52 6.18 -21.00 -7.09
CA LYS A 52 6.99 -22.01 -7.76
C LYS A 52 8.38 -22.07 -7.14
N ASP A 53 8.86 -23.26 -6.87
CA ASP A 53 10.25 -23.43 -6.41
C ASP A 53 11.24 -23.57 -7.58
N SER A 54 12.52 -23.68 -7.26
CA SER A 54 13.60 -23.82 -8.25
C SER A 54 13.53 -25.09 -9.09
N GLN A 55 12.76 -26.10 -8.66
CA GLN A 55 12.53 -27.35 -9.40
C GLN A 55 11.25 -27.28 -10.24
N GLY A 56 10.54 -26.14 -10.25
CA GLY A 56 9.31 -25.94 -11.00
C GLY A 56 8.05 -26.51 -10.32
N ARG A 57 8.14 -27.01 -9.09
CA ARG A 57 6.97 -27.48 -8.33
C ARG A 57 6.14 -26.28 -7.91
N ALA A 58 4.82 -26.37 -8.07
CA ALA A 58 3.90 -25.28 -7.80
C ALA A 58 3.01 -25.56 -6.58
N ARG A 59 2.75 -24.51 -5.79
CA ARG A 59 1.71 -24.44 -4.78
C ARG A 59 0.80 -23.28 -5.09
N THR A 60 -0.50 -23.45 -4.95
CA THR A 60 -1.48 -22.38 -5.16
C THR A 60 -2.13 -21.98 -3.85
N ARG A 61 -2.60 -20.73 -3.76
CA ARG A 61 -3.40 -20.20 -2.66
C ARG A 61 -4.45 -19.25 -3.22
N GLU A 62 -5.68 -19.34 -2.72
CA GLU A 62 -6.73 -18.37 -2.98
C GLU A 62 -7.12 -17.72 -1.67
N PHE A 63 -7.14 -16.39 -1.67
CA PHE A 63 -7.50 -15.60 -0.50
C PHE A 63 -8.15 -14.27 -0.89
N THR A 64 -8.97 -13.74 0.00
CA THR A 64 -9.53 -12.40 -0.09
C THR A 64 -8.79 -11.46 0.84
N ILE A 65 -8.39 -10.29 0.35
CA ILE A 65 -7.89 -9.17 1.14
C ILE A 65 -9.02 -8.15 1.29
N LEU A 66 -9.30 -7.77 2.53
CA LEU A 66 -10.13 -6.64 2.90
C LEU A 66 -9.25 -5.56 3.50
N ARG A 67 -9.51 -4.31 3.12
CA ARG A 67 -8.84 -3.12 3.64
C ARG A 67 -9.91 -2.09 4.03
N MET A 68 -9.68 -1.39 5.13
CA MET A 68 -10.48 -0.27 5.59
C MET A 68 -9.55 0.84 6.06
N ASP A 69 -9.71 2.02 5.48
CA ASP A 69 -9.04 3.24 5.91
C ASP A 69 -9.85 3.94 6.99
N LEU A 70 -9.16 4.37 8.03
CA LEU A 70 -9.74 5.16 9.10
C LEU A 70 -9.55 6.64 8.81
N GLU A 71 -10.36 7.46 9.47
CA GLU A 71 -10.18 8.90 9.43
C GLU A 71 -8.85 9.27 10.11
N PRO A 72 -8.08 10.18 9.52
CA PRO A 72 -6.83 10.64 10.12
C PRO A 72 -7.11 11.40 11.42
N ALA A 73 -6.17 11.29 12.36
CA ALA A 73 -6.22 12.09 13.57
C ALA A 73 -5.90 13.56 13.23
N GLY A 74 -6.90 14.44 13.31
CA GLY A 74 -6.76 15.89 13.14
C GLY A 74 -7.65 16.50 12.06
N ALA A 75 -7.67 17.83 11.99
CA ALA A 75 -8.42 18.56 10.98
C ALA A 75 -7.66 18.53 9.65
N THR A 76 -8.02 17.59 8.79
CA THR A 76 -7.56 17.54 7.40
C THR A 76 -8.76 17.42 6.47
N ASN A 77 -8.65 18.02 5.29
CA ASN A 77 -9.62 17.85 4.21
C ASN A 77 -9.48 16.47 3.54
N ASP A 78 -8.50 15.68 3.99
CA ASP A 78 -8.15 14.39 3.46
C ASP A 78 -8.91 13.27 4.15
N VAL A 79 -10.00 12.86 3.53
CA VAL A 79 -10.89 11.85 4.12
C VAL A 79 -10.28 10.46 3.89
N PHE A 80 -10.19 9.67 4.96
CA PHE A 80 -9.70 8.28 4.95
C PHE A 80 -8.20 8.12 4.63
N THR A 81 -7.33 8.89 5.29
CA THR A 81 -5.85 8.76 5.22
C THR A 81 -5.19 8.48 6.57
N GLY A 82 -5.98 8.07 7.56
CA GLY A 82 -5.48 7.63 8.85
C GLY A 82 -4.99 6.19 8.84
N ASP A 83 -4.94 5.59 10.03
CA ASP A 83 -4.63 4.18 10.24
C ASP A 83 -5.46 3.27 9.32
N GLN A 84 -4.90 2.10 8.98
CA GLN A 84 -5.58 1.13 8.13
C GLN A 84 -5.82 -0.18 8.87
N LYS A 85 -6.99 -0.78 8.66
CA LYS A 85 -7.27 -2.16 9.07
C LYS A 85 -7.25 -3.06 7.85
N MET A 86 -6.54 -4.18 7.96
CA MET A 86 -6.51 -5.18 6.92
C MET A 86 -6.83 -6.57 7.45
N TYR A 87 -7.54 -7.34 6.64
CA TYR A 87 -7.89 -8.72 6.92
C TYR A 87 -7.72 -9.56 5.67
N VAL A 88 -6.83 -10.54 5.73
CA VAL A 88 -6.60 -11.52 4.67
C VAL A 88 -7.17 -12.85 5.11
N TYR A 89 -8.04 -13.43 4.30
CA TYR A 89 -8.72 -14.68 4.61
C TYR A 89 -8.48 -15.71 3.52
N PHE A 90 -7.92 -16.86 3.91
CA PHE A 90 -7.55 -17.92 2.98
C PHE A 90 -8.71 -18.87 2.73
N GLU A 91 -9.13 -19.01 1.48
CA GLU A 91 -10.21 -19.92 1.08
C GLU A 91 -9.68 -21.27 0.58
N ARG A 92 -8.56 -21.29 -0.14
CA ARG A 92 -7.97 -22.52 -0.72
C ARG A 92 -6.44 -22.49 -0.65
N PRO A 93 -5.76 -23.65 -0.65
CA PRO A 93 -6.30 -25.02 -0.51
C PRO A 93 -6.74 -25.35 0.92
N ALA A 94 -7.10 -26.62 1.17
CA ALA A 94 -7.63 -27.08 2.45
C ALA A 94 -6.66 -26.92 3.63
N ASP A 95 -5.35 -27.01 3.37
CA ASP A 95 -4.27 -26.85 4.34
C ASP A 95 -4.16 -25.43 4.93
N VAL A 96 -4.58 -24.42 4.15
CA VAL A 96 -4.62 -23.01 4.59
C VAL A 96 -6.03 -22.47 4.75
N ASN A 97 -7.07 -23.28 4.51
CA ASN A 97 -8.45 -22.86 4.62
C ASN A 97 -8.74 -22.29 6.02
N LYS A 98 -9.40 -21.13 6.08
CA LYS A 98 -9.71 -20.37 7.31
C LYS A 98 -8.51 -19.80 8.06
N MET A 99 -7.30 -19.93 7.54
CA MET A 99 -6.19 -19.13 8.02
C MET A 99 -6.52 -17.66 7.78
N ALA A 100 -6.14 -16.80 8.74
CA ALA A 100 -6.40 -15.37 8.64
C ALA A 100 -5.18 -14.56 9.06
N TYR A 101 -4.91 -13.48 8.34
CA TYR A 101 -3.89 -12.50 8.68
C TYR A 101 -4.55 -11.14 8.93
N LEU A 102 -4.41 -10.62 10.15
CA LEU A 102 -5.01 -9.36 10.59
C LEU A 102 -3.89 -8.34 10.80
N VAL A 103 -4.11 -7.12 10.30
CA VAL A 103 -3.16 -6.01 10.47
C VAL A 103 -3.88 -4.75 10.90
N HIS A 104 -3.33 -4.09 11.92
CA HIS A 104 -3.60 -2.69 12.23
C HIS A 104 -2.34 -1.90 11.86
N LYS A 105 -2.46 -1.10 10.80
CA LYS A 105 -1.40 -0.26 10.27
C LYS A 105 -1.47 1.12 10.90
N HIS A 106 -0.34 1.63 11.40
CA HIS A 106 -0.28 2.92 12.09
C HIS A 106 0.44 3.95 11.21
N VAL A 107 -0.18 5.12 11.01
CA VAL A 107 0.41 6.19 10.19
C VAL A 107 1.34 7.13 10.97
N ASP A 108 1.37 7.00 12.30
CA ASP A 108 2.16 7.83 13.22
C ASP A 108 3.61 7.36 13.41
N GLY A 109 4.07 6.42 12.58
CA GLY A 109 5.44 5.89 12.61
C GLY A 109 5.66 4.76 13.63
N ARG A 110 4.63 4.35 14.39
CA ARG A 110 4.71 3.13 15.19
C ARG A 110 4.71 1.88 14.30
N ASP A 111 5.28 0.80 14.81
CA ASP A 111 5.22 -0.49 14.13
C ASP A 111 3.80 -1.03 14.07
N ASP A 112 3.41 -1.54 12.90
CA ASP A 112 2.11 -2.18 12.69
C ASP A 112 1.90 -3.39 13.61
N ASP A 113 0.67 -3.54 14.10
CA ASP A 113 0.28 -4.76 14.81
C ASP A 113 -0.24 -5.82 13.85
N ARG A 114 0.32 -7.02 13.95
CA ARG A 114 0.09 -8.09 12.98
C ARG A 114 -0.14 -9.43 13.68
N TRP A 115 -1.16 -10.14 13.23
CA TRP A 115 -1.50 -11.47 13.75
C TRP A 115 -1.81 -12.45 12.63
N LEU A 116 -1.32 -13.68 12.78
CA LEU A 116 -1.66 -14.80 11.93
C LEU A 116 -2.42 -15.86 12.75
N PHE A 117 -3.68 -16.08 12.42
CA PHE A 117 -4.46 -17.19 12.95
C PHE A 117 -4.28 -18.42 12.07
N MET A 118 -3.80 -19.52 12.66
CA MET A 118 -3.61 -20.80 12.01
C MET A 118 -4.60 -21.83 12.60
N PRO A 119 -5.68 -22.18 11.88
CA PRO A 119 -6.75 -23.01 12.43
C PRO A 119 -6.30 -24.43 12.73
N GLY A 120 -5.42 -25.01 11.92
CA GLY A 120 -4.90 -26.37 12.14
C GLY A 120 -4.09 -26.52 13.43
N LEU A 121 -3.62 -25.41 14.01
CA LEU A 121 -2.89 -25.37 15.29
C LEU A 121 -3.73 -24.74 16.41
N ASN A 122 -4.93 -24.25 16.09
CA ASN A 122 -5.73 -23.40 16.97
C ASN A 122 -4.90 -22.27 17.62
N LEU A 123 -4.04 -21.63 16.83
CA LEU A 123 -3.04 -20.69 17.32
C LEU A 123 -3.19 -19.32 16.65
N VAL A 124 -3.22 -18.27 17.47
CA VAL A 124 -3.00 -16.89 17.02
C VAL A 124 -1.54 -16.53 17.31
N LYS A 125 -0.74 -16.36 16.26
CA LYS A 125 0.65 -15.95 16.36
C LYS A 125 0.77 -14.46 16.08
N ARG A 126 1.37 -13.69 16.99
CA ARG A 126 1.79 -12.30 16.69
C ARG A 126 2.99 -12.34 15.73
N VAL A 127 2.93 -11.56 14.65
CA VAL A 127 4.07 -11.33 13.77
C VAL A 127 4.76 -10.07 14.29
N ALA A 128 5.89 -10.24 14.97
CA ALA A 128 6.62 -9.12 15.53
C ALA A 128 7.14 -8.19 14.43
N ALA A 129 7.42 -6.94 14.76
CA ALA A 129 7.99 -5.97 13.82
C ALA A 129 9.31 -6.45 13.21
N SER A 130 10.15 -7.15 13.97
CA SER A 130 11.37 -7.81 13.48
C SER A 130 11.10 -8.89 12.43
N ASP A 131 9.93 -9.54 12.54
CA ASP A 131 9.57 -10.70 11.72
C ASP A 131 8.74 -10.30 10.50
N LYS A 132 8.47 -9.01 10.29
CA LYS A 132 7.69 -8.51 9.15
C LYS A 132 8.33 -8.84 7.79
N ARG A 133 9.64 -9.12 7.78
CA ARG A 133 10.47 -9.55 6.65
C ARG A 133 10.62 -11.08 6.54
N THR A 134 9.74 -11.82 7.20
CA THR A 134 9.62 -13.27 6.99
C THR A 134 8.67 -13.57 5.84
N SER A 135 8.89 -14.71 5.18
CA SER A 135 8.08 -15.17 4.06
C SER A 135 6.61 -15.27 4.43
N PHE A 136 5.77 -14.60 3.64
CA PHE A 136 4.32 -14.66 3.75
C PHE A 136 3.85 -16.03 3.27
N VAL A 137 3.56 -16.92 4.21
CA VAL A 137 2.97 -18.25 3.96
C VAL A 137 3.78 -19.07 2.95
N GLY A 138 5.11 -18.98 3.02
CA GLY A 138 6.03 -19.71 2.14
C GLY A 138 6.08 -19.18 0.71
N SER A 139 5.69 -17.93 0.47
CA SER A 139 5.90 -17.21 -0.80
C SER A 139 7.15 -16.35 -0.77
N ASP A 140 7.48 -15.73 -1.90
CA ASP A 140 8.57 -14.76 -2.02
C ASP A 140 8.20 -13.36 -1.48
N PHE A 141 6.93 -13.12 -1.15
CA PHE A 141 6.49 -11.88 -0.51
C PHE A 141 6.75 -11.91 0.98
N PHE A 142 7.04 -10.76 1.57
CA PHE A 142 7.06 -10.60 3.02
C PHE A 142 5.68 -10.21 3.58
N TYR A 143 5.48 -10.40 4.89
CA TYR A 143 4.26 -9.91 5.56
C TYR A 143 4.05 -8.41 5.35
N GLU A 144 5.13 -7.61 5.32
CA GLU A 144 5.07 -6.17 5.02
C GLU A 144 4.75 -5.84 3.57
N ASP A 145 4.97 -6.75 2.64
CA ASP A 145 4.59 -6.52 1.24
C ASP A 145 3.07 -6.68 1.05
N VAL A 146 2.46 -7.61 1.78
CA VAL A 146 1.00 -7.83 1.74
C VAL A 146 0.24 -6.70 2.43
N SER A 147 0.79 -6.16 3.52
CA SER A 147 0.16 -5.09 4.32
C SER A 147 0.65 -3.67 4.00
N GLY A 148 1.52 -3.56 3.01
CA GLY A 148 2.13 -2.29 2.59
C GLY A 148 3.27 -1.84 3.50
N ARG A 149 4.26 -1.18 2.89
CA ARG A 149 5.39 -0.57 3.59
C ARG A 149 5.10 0.91 3.86
N SER A 150 5.45 1.40 5.04
CA SER A 150 5.47 2.84 5.29
C SER A 150 6.71 3.44 4.62
N PRO A 151 6.60 4.59 3.94
CA PRO A 151 7.75 5.31 3.39
C PRO A 151 8.72 5.79 4.46
#